data_AF-A0A7W9T331-F1
#
_entry.id   AF-A0A7W9T331-F1
#
_cell.length_a   1.000
_cell.length_b   1.000
_cell.length_c   1.000
_cell.angle_alpha   90.00
_cell.angle_beta   90.00
_cell.angle_gamma   90.00
#
_symmetry.space_group_name_H-M   'P 1'
#
loop_
_entity.id
_entity.type
_entity.pdbx_description
1 polymer ?
#
loop_
_entity_poly.entity_id
_entity_poly.type
_entity_poly.pdbx_seq_one_letter_code
_entity_poly.pdbx_strand_id
1 'polypeptide(L)'
;MWMKQDDIVLAKSYAFAVRSVRLYKHLRRQGEAPPLAAQILRSGTSVGANVEEAIGGFSRRDFIAKCSVAYKEARETHVWLRLLRDTECLEARLADSLLEEAEELKKLLAASFSLPAKMLNQSRNNF
;
A
#
# COMPACT_ATOMS: atom_id res chain seq x y z
N MET A 1 22.36 2.46 1.37
CA MET A 1 21.37 2.18 2.44
C MET A 1 19.92 2.38 1.96
N TRP A 2 19.64 3.30 1.02
CA TRP A 2 18.30 3.56 0.44
C TRP A 2 17.72 2.44 -0.43
N MET A 3 18.55 1.78 -1.27
CA MET A 3 18.08 0.66 -2.12
C MET A 3 17.40 -0.45 -1.32
N LYS A 4 17.90 -0.76 -0.11
CA LYS A 4 17.28 -1.77 0.77
C LYS A 4 15.87 -1.38 1.22
N GLN A 5 15.60 -0.09 1.42
CA GLN A 5 14.29 0.39 1.87
C GLN A 5 13.28 0.34 0.72
N ASP A 6 13.71 0.68 -0.50
CA ASP A 6 12.90 0.59 -1.71
C ASP A 6 12.53 -0.87 -2.03
N ASP A 7 13.49 -1.79 -1.88
CA ASP A 7 13.24 -3.24 -2.03
C ASP A 7 12.21 -3.76 -1.01
N ILE A 8 12.27 -3.26 0.24
CA ILE A 8 11.33 -3.66 1.30
C ILE A 8 9.92 -3.14 1.00
N VAL A 9 9.78 -1.85 0.62
CA VAL A 9 8.45 -1.29 0.34
C VAL A 9 7.82 -1.94 -0.88
N LEU A 10 8.62 -2.22 -1.92
CA LEU A 10 8.19 -2.95 -3.11
C LEU A 10 7.65 -4.33 -2.79
N ALA A 11 8.44 -5.14 -2.09
CA ALA A 11 8.05 -6.50 -1.73
C ALA A 11 6.79 -6.52 -0.86
N LYS A 12 6.71 -5.64 0.15
CA LYS A 12 5.55 -5.55 1.05
C LYS A 12 4.31 -5.02 0.33
N SER A 13 4.43 -4.02 -0.53
CA SER A 13 3.28 -3.48 -1.27
C SER A 13 2.71 -4.51 -2.25
N TYR A 14 3.59 -5.30 -2.90
CA TYR A 14 3.16 -6.38 -3.79
C TYR A 14 2.47 -7.51 -3.01
N ALA A 15 3.04 -7.93 -1.87
CA ALA A 15 2.41 -8.93 -1.01
C ALA A 15 1.04 -8.47 -0.51
N PHE A 16 0.90 -7.20 -0.11
CA PHE A 16 -0.37 -6.60 0.30
C PHE A 16 -1.40 -6.56 -0.83
N ALA A 17 -0.98 -6.22 -2.06
CA ALA A 17 -1.83 -6.28 -3.24
C ALA A 17 -2.34 -7.71 -3.51
N VAL A 18 -1.47 -8.72 -3.40
CA VAL A 18 -1.85 -10.14 -3.53
C VAL A 18 -2.87 -10.53 -2.46
N ARG A 19 -2.66 -10.14 -1.20
CA ARG A 19 -3.63 -10.44 -0.13
C ARG A 19 -4.95 -9.70 -0.33
N SER A 20 -4.94 -8.49 -0.89
CA SER A 20 -6.15 -7.73 -1.24
C SER A 20 -6.99 -8.45 -2.30
N VAL A 21 -6.34 -9.00 -3.34
CA VAL A 21 -7.02 -9.85 -4.35
C VAL A 21 -7.59 -11.12 -3.72
N ARG A 22 -6.85 -11.76 -2.81
CA ARG A 22 -7.32 -12.97 -2.10
C ARG A 22 -8.52 -12.66 -1.20
N LEU A 23 -8.51 -11.55 -0.48
CA LEU A 23 -9.63 -11.11 0.34
C LEU A 23 -10.85 -10.80 -0.52
N TYR A 24 -10.68 -10.07 -1.63
CA TYR A 24 -11.77 -9.84 -2.59
C TYR A 24 -12.41 -11.16 -3.03
N LYS A 25 -11.60 -12.14 -3.47
CA LYS A 25 -12.10 -13.46 -3.88
C LYS A 25 -12.80 -14.19 -2.73
N HIS A 26 -12.33 -14.05 -1.51
CA HIS A 26 -12.96 -14.64 -0.32
C HIS A 26 -14.34 -14.03 -0.08
N LEU A 27 -14.44 -12.70 0.04
CA LEU A 27 -15.71 -11.99 0.26
C LEU A 27 -16.72 -12.28 -0.85
N ARG A 28 -16.28 -12.29 -2.11
CA ARG A 28 -17.13 -12.63 -3.26
C ARG A 28 -17.68 -14.05 -3.22
N ARG A 29 -16.93 -15.02 -2.69
CA ARG A 29 -17.44 -16.40 -2.53
C ARG A 29 -18.46 -16.51 -1.39
N GLN A 30 -18.29 -15.72 -0.34
CA GLN A 30 -19.26 -15.68 0.78
C GLN A 30 -20.51 -14.85 0.44
N GLY A 31 -20.47 -14.02 -0.61
CA GLY A 31 -21.55 -13.08 -0.93
C GLY A 31 -21.54 -11.82 -0.08
N GLU A 32 -20.47 -11.60 0.70
CA GLU A 32 -20.36 -10.54 1.69
C GLU A 32 -19.91 -9.21 1.08
N ALA A 33 -20.56 -8.13 1.53
CA ALA A 33 -20.27 -6.72 1.23
C ALA A 33 -19.67 -6.44 -0.18
N PRO A 34 -20.36 -6.77 -1.30
CA PRO A 34 -19.83 -6.62 -2.65
C PRO A 34 -19.21 -5.25 -2.98
N PRO A 35 -19.79 -4.11 -2.58
CA PRO A 35 -19.21 -2.80 -2.84
C PRO A 35 -17.88 -2.60 -2.09
N LEU A 36 -17.81 -3.01 -0.83
CA LEU A 36 -16.59 -2.88 -0.01
C LEU A 36 -15.47 -3.81 -0.52
N ALA A 37 -15.82 -5.02 -0.93
CA ALA A 37 -14.87 -5.94 -1.55
C ALA A 37 -14.22 -5.32 -2.80
N ALA A 38 -15.03 -4.66 -3.66
CA ALA A 38 -14.52 -3.98 -4.84
C ALA A 38 -13.63 -2.77 -4.49
N GLN A 39 -13.97 -2.02 -3.44
CA GLN A 39 -13.13 -0.93 -2.95
C GLN A 39 -11.76 -1.42 -2.48
N ILE A 40 -11.72 -2.51 -1.69
CA ILE A 40 -10.46 -3.14 -1.26
C ILE A 40 -9.65 -3.64 -2.45
N LEU A 41 -10.30 -4.29 -3.42
CA LEU A 41 -9.60 -4.78 -4.60
C LEU A 41 -8.87 -3.65 -5.32
N ARG A 42 -9.54 -2.51 -5.54
CA ARG A 42 -8.95 -1.37 -6.25
C ARG A 42 -7.87 -0.68 -5.44
N SER A 43 -8.20 -0.25 -4.22
CA SER A 43 -7.27 0.52 -3.39
C SER A 43 -6.05 -0.33 -2.97
N GLY A 44 -6.27 -1.59 -2.57
CA GLY A 44 -5.21 -2.48 -2.14
C GLY A 44 -4.21 -2.86 -3.24
N THR A 45 -4.67 -3.06 -4.48
CA THR A 45 -3.75 -3.29 -5.62
C THR A 45 -3.09 -2.01 -6.12
N SER A 46 -3.79 -0.86 -6.01
CA SER A 46 -3.25 0.47 -6.36
C SER A 46 -2.02 0.82 -5.53
N VAL A 47 -1.92 0.34 -4.28
CA VAL A 47 -0.70 0.50 -3.45
C VAL A 47 0.52 -0.11 -4.15
N GLY A 48 0.44 -1.38 -4.55
CA GLY A 48 1.54 -2.07 -5.24
C GLY A 48 1.85 -1.45 -6.59
N ALA A 49 0.83 -1.13 -7.39
CA ALA A 49 1.00 -0.53 -8.71
C ALA A 49 1.72 0.82 -8.65
N ASN A 50 1.35 1.70 -7.72
CA ASN A 50 2.01 3.00 -7.59
C ASN A 50 3.43 2.88 -7.03
N VAL A 51 3.75 1.88 -6.21
CA VAL A 51 5.13 1.65 -5.74
C VAL A 51 6.02 1.15 -6.90
N GLU A 52 5.52 0.24 -7.73
CA GLU A 52 6.22 -0.20 -8.96
C GLU A 52 6.50 1.00 -9.89
N GLU A 53 5.49 1.85 -10.13
CA GLU A 53 5.66 3.06 -10.94
C GLU A 53 6.65 4.05 -10.32
N ALA A 54 6.67 4.18 -8.98
CA ALA A 54 7.61 5.06 -8.29
C ALA A 54 9.06 4.61 -8.56
N ILE A 55 9.33 3.30 -8.47
CA ILE A 55 10.67 2.72 -8.64
C ILE A 55 11.12 2.81 -10.09
N GLY A 56 10.22 2.63 -11.05
CA GLY A 56 10.49 2.83 -12.48
C GLY A 56 10.54 4.30 -12.92
N GLY A 57 10.27 5.25 -12.03
CA GLY A 57 10.11 6.67 -12.35
C GLY A 57 11.41 7.40 -12.69
N PHE A 58 11.32 8.36 -13.60
CA PHE A 58 12.49 9.08 -14.14
C PHE A 58 13.01 10.20 -13.23
N SER A 59 12.21 10.68 -12.28
CA SER A 59 12.59 11.83 -11.44
C SER A 59 12.21 11.65 -9.97
N ARG A 60 12.89 12.41 -9.10
CA ARG A 60 12.57 12.46 -7.67
C ARG A 60 11.15 12.95 -7.39
N ARG A 61 10.67 13.92 -8.17
CA ARG A 61 9.30 14.46 -8.03
C ARG A 61 8.27 13.38 -8.37
N ASP A 62 8.55 12.59 -9.41
CA ASP A 62 7.69 11.49 -9.83
C ASP A 62 7.63 10.39 -8.77
N PHE A 63 8.79 9.95 -8.26
CA PHE A 63 8.87 9.00 -7.14
C PHE A 63 8.03 9.46 -5.94
N ILE A 64 8.21 10.71 -5.48
CA ILE A 64 7.45 11.27 -4.35
C ILE A 64 5.95 11.30 -4.64
N ALA A 65 5.56 11.71 -5.84
CA ALA A 65 4.15 11.77 -6.23
C ALA A 65 3.51 10.38 -6.18
N LYS A 66 4.16 9.37 -6.76
CA LYS A 66 3.67 7.98 -6.80
C LYS A 66 3.64 7.33 -5.41
N CYS A 67 4.68 7.49 -4.58
CA CYS A 67 4.63 7.04 -3.19
C CYS A 67 3.53 7.74 -2.38
N SER A 68 3.25 9.02 -2.64
CA SER A 68 2.17 9.75 -1.99
C SER A 68 0.79 9.23 -2.40
N VAL A 69 0.61 8.79 -3.64
CA VAL A 69 -0.62 8.12 -4.09
C VAL A 69 -0.75 6.77 -3.39
N ALA A 70 0.28 5.92 -3.43
CA ALA A 70 0.29 4.63 -2.73
C ALA A 70 -0.07 4.77 -1.24
N TYR A 71 0.41 5.83 -0.58
CA TYR A 71 0.07 6.10 0.82
C TYR A 71 -1.40 6.44 1.04
N LYS A 72 -2.02 7.23 0.14
CA LYS A 72 -3.47 7.50 0.21
C LYS A 72 -4.28 6.22 0.00
N GLU A 73 -3.87 5.38 -0.94
CA GLU A 73 -4.51 4.09 -1.23
C GLU A 73 -4.41 3.10 -0.05
N ALA A 74 -3.27 3.08 0.65
CA ALA A 74 -3.11 2.28 1.86
C ALA A 74 -4.01 2.79 3.01
N ARG A 75 -4.18 4.12 3.14
CA ARG A 75 -5.13 4.71 4.11
C ARG A 75 -6.57 4.37 3.78
N GLU A 76 -6.93 4.43 2.51
CA GLU A 76 -8.26 4.08 2.04
C GLU A 76 -8.55 2.59 2.27
N THR A 77 -7.64 1.71 1.88
CA THR A 77 -7.77 0.26 2.12
C THR A 77 -7.95 -0.03 3.61
N HIS A 78 -7.20 0.65 4.48
CA HIS A 78 -7.32 0.54 5.93
C HIS A 78 -8.71 0.97 6.45
N VAL A 79 -9.37 1.97 5.84
CA VAL A 79 -10.75 2.34 6.20
C VAL A 79 -11.70 1.19 5.88
N TRP A 80 -11.58 0.61 4.68
CA TRP A 80 -12.45 -0.49 4.24
C TRP A 80 -12.27 -1.76 5.07
N LEU A 81 -11.04 -2.09 5.46
CA LEU A 81 -10.75 -3.21 6.34
C LEU A 81 -11.37 -3.05 7.73
N ARG A 82 -11.32 -1.84 8.32
CA ARG A 82 -12.01 -1.58 9.59
C ARG A 82 -13.51 -1.71 9.44
N LEU A 83 -14.09 -1.18 8.36
CA LEU A 83 -15.53 -1.31 8.13
C LEU A 83 -15.95 -2.78 8.03
N LEU A 84 -15.23 -3.61 7.25
CA LEU A 84 -15.54 -5.04 7.16
C LEU A 84 -15.45 -5.75 8.51
N ARG A 85 -14.49 -5.39 9.35
CA ARG A 85 -14.33 -5.95 10.70
C ARG A 85 -15.45 -5.52 11.63
N ASP A 86 -15.68 -4.21 11.71
CA ASP A 86 -16.58 -3.60 12.68
C ASP A 86 -18.06 -3.83 12.31
N THR A 87 -18.35 -4.21 11.05
CA THR A 87 -19.67 -4.69 10.60
C THR A 87 -19.74 -6.21 10.47
N GLU A 88 -18.76 -6.95 11.01
CA GLU A 88 -18.75 -8.41 11.09
C GLU A 88 -18.78 -9.15 9.72
N CYS A 89 -18.49 -8.44 8.61
CA CYS A 89 -18.38 -9.01 7.26
C CYS A 89 -17.05 -9.75 7.03
N LEU A 90 -16.10 -9.63 7.94
CA LEU A 90 -14.82 -10.32 7.93
C LEU A 90 -14.39 -10.67 9.36
N GLU A 91 -13.92 -11.89 9.55
CA GLU A 91 -13.38 -12.35 10.84
C GLU A 91 -12.30 -11.38 11.33
N ALA A 92 -12.41 -10.95 12.60
CA ALA A 92 -11.54 -9.93 13.19
C ALA A 92 -10.05 -10.27 13.03
N ARG A 93 -9.66 -11.53 13.28
CA ARG A 93 -8.27 -11.98 13.12
C ARG A 93 -7.75 -11.79 11.69
N LEU A 94 -8.58 -12.06 10.67
CA LEU A 94 -8.20 -11.87 9.27
C LEU A 94 -8.09 -10.39 8.92
N ALA A 95 -9.03 -9.58 9.42
CA ALA A 95 -9.02 -8.13 9.23
C ALA A 95 -7.82 -7.47 9.90
N ASP A 96 -7.55 -7.79 11.16
CA ASP A 96 -6.47 -7.20 11.96
C ASP A 96 -5.10 -7.49 11.35
N SER A 97 -4.88 -8.70 10.84
CA SER A 97 -3.66 -9.05 10.11
C SER A 97 -3.42 -8.20 8.86
N LEU A 98 -4.48 -7.78 8.15
CA LEU A 98 -4.37 -6.89 6.99
C LEU A 98 -4.26 -5.41 7.40
N LEU A 99 -4.90 -5.03 8.51
CA LEU A 99 -4.80 -3.69 9.08
C LEU A 99 -3.37 -3.39 9.54
N GLU A 100 -2.70 -4.36 10.17
CA GLU A 100 -1.29 -4.26 10.57
C GLU A 100 -0.37 -4.03 9.36
N GLU A 101 -0.54 -4.80 8.28
CA GLU A 101 0.22 -4.61 7.04
C GLU A 101 -0.06 -3.24 6.40
N ALA A 102 -1.33 -2.81 6.37
CA ALA A 102 -1.68 -1.49 5.87
C ALA A 102 -1.06 -0.37 6.71
N GLU A 103 -0.96 -0.53 8.04
CA GLU A 103 -0.26 0.43 8.90
C GLU A 103 1.25 0.45 8.69
N GLU A 104 1.86 -0.73 8.55
CA GLU A 104 3.27 -0.83 8.23
C GLU A 104 3.58 -0.11 6.90
N LEU A 105 2.80 -0.39 5.86
CA LEU A 105 2.97 0.27 4.56
C LEU A 105 2.79 1.78 4.63
N LYS A 106 1.81 2.28 5.39
CA LYS A 106 1.63 3.72 5.59
C LYS A 106 2.87 4.36 6.20
N LYS A 107 3.49 3.73 7.21
CA LYS A 107 4.71 4.25 7.85
C LYS A 107 5.90 4.22 6.89
N LEU A 108 6.09 3.11 6.16
CA LEU A 108 7.17 2.96 5.18
C LEU A 108 7.03 4.00 4.06
N LEU A 109 5.84 4.14 3.46
CA LEU A 109 5.57 5.09 2.39
C LEU A 109 5.71 6.53 2.87
N ALA A 110 5.20 6.86 4.06
CA ALA A 110 5.39 8.18 4.65
C ALA A 110 6.87 8.52 4.80
N ALA A 111 7.70 7.58 5.25
CA ALA A 111 9.14 7.77 5.32
C ALA A 111 9.78 7.97 3.92
N SER A 112 9.27 7.33 2.87
CA SER A 112 9.81 7.47 1.51
C SER A 112 9.62 8.87 0.90
N PHE A 113 8.55 9.60 1.21
CA PHE A 113 8.31 10.95 0.66
C PHE A 113 8.52 12.11 1.64
N SER A 114 8.63 11.86 2.95
CA SER A 114 8.82 12.91 3.97
C SER A 114 10.29 13.34 4.15
N LEU A 115 11.22 12.80 3.37
CA LEU A 115 12.64 13.06 3.55
C LEU A 115 13.03 14.50 3.20
N PRO A 116 13.87 15.16 4.03
CA PRO A 116 14.37 16.49 3.74
C PRO A 116 15.07 16.53 2.38
N ALA A 117 14.72 17.51 1.55
CA ALA A 117 15.24 17.66 0.18
C ALA A 117 16.79 17.65 0.08
N LYS A 118 17.49 18.02 1.16
CA LYS A 118 18.96 18.04 1.24
C LYS A 118 19.63 16.65 1.31
N MET A 119 18.96 15.63 1.84
CA MET A 119 19.56 14.29 2.00
C MET A 119 19.38 13.36 0.79
N LEU A 120 18.50 13.74 -0.15
CA LEU A 120 18.17 12.93 -1.32
C LEU A 120 18.91 13.34 -2.61
N ASN A 121 19.53 14.53 -2.65
CA ASN A 121 20.31 14.98 -3.80
C ASN A 121 21.76 14.44 -3.82
N GLN A 122 22.26 13.88 -2.71
CA GLN A 122 23.64 13.36 -2.64
C GLN A 122 23.82 11.96 -3.24
N SER A 123 22.74 11.21 -3.51
CA SER A 123 22.82 9.82 -3.98
C SER A 123 22.63 9.64 -5.49
N ARG A 124 22.18 10.67 -6.23
CA ARG A 124 22.03 10.63 -7.71
C ARG A 124 23.13 11.36 -8.50
N ASN A 125 24.02 12.10 -7.82
CA ASN A 125 25.19 12.73 -8.46
C ASN A 125 26.44 11.81 -8.48
N ASN A 126 26.28 10.53 -8.16
CA ASN A 126 27.36 9.52 -8.22
C ASN A 126 27.27 8.63 -9.48
N PHE A 127 26.66 9.15 -10.55
CA PHE A 127 26.75 8.60 -11.90
C PHE A 127 27.28 9.68 -12.83
#